data_AF-A0A8I0NAN5-F1
#
_entry.id   AF-A0A8I0NAN5-F1
#
_cell.length_a   1.000
_cell.length_b   1.000
_cell.length_c   1.000
_cell.angle_alpha   90.00
_cell.angle_beta   90.00
_cell.angle_gamma   90.00
#
_symmetry.space_group_name_H-M   'P 1'
#
loop_
_entity.id
_entity.type
_entity.pdbx_description
1 polymer ?
#
loop_
_entity_poly.entity_id
_entity_poly.type
_entity_poly.pdbx_seq_one_letter_code
_entity_poly.pdbx_strand_id
1 'polypeptide(L)'
;MAYKRKADDNQIIELNSIGLSLSGIGDRLDIHPTTVAQRLKVLGIDPADTRRAFMEDIFEKLTLQQQDWLTSQLSAGRSVKDFVRLLIVNEFVSQKRTGLSG
;
A
#
# COMPACT_ATOMS: atom_id res chain seq x y z
N MET A 1 1.88 -28.88 23.48
CA MET A 1 0.96 -27.74 23.25
C MET A 1 1.32 -27.12 21.90
N ALA A 2 0.47 -27.22 20.89
CA ALA A 2 0.71 -26.60 19.60
C ALA A 2 0.59 -25.08 19.73
N TYR A 3 1.64 -24.33 19.39
CA TYR A 3 1.62 -22.88 19.38
C TYR A 3 0.68 -22.39 18.27
N LYS A 4 -0.49 -21.87 18.66
CA LYS A 4 -1.44 -21.27 17.70
C LYS A 4 -0.87 -19.93 17.25
N ARG A 5 -0.50 -19.83 15.97
CA ARG A 5 -0.05 -18.56 15.37
C ARG A 5 -1.19 -17.54 15.46
N LYS A 6 -0.90 -16.36 16.01
CA LYS A 6 -1.86 -15.25 16.11
C LYS A 6 -2.26 -14.65 14.77
N ALA A 7 -1.40 -14.79 13.75
CA ALA A 7 -1.59 -14.21 12.43
C ALA A 7 -1.28 -15.22 11.33
N ASP A 8 -2.08 -15.21 10.27
CA ASP A 8 -1.84 -16.00 9.07
C ASP A 8 -0.79 -15.33 8.16
N ASP A 9 -0.02 -16.13 7.43
CA ASP A 9 0.98 -15.63 6.49
C ASP A 9 0.31 -14.85 5.34
N ASN A 10 -0.89 -15.27 4.90
CA ASN A 10 -1.65 -14.55 3.87
C ASN A 10 -2.01 -13.12 4.31
N GLN A 11 -2.40 -12.94 5.57
CA GLN A 11 -2.71 -11.60 6.10
C GLN A 11 -1.48 -10.69 6.11
N ILE A 12 -0.29 -11.26 6.40
CA ILE A 12 0.97 -10.51 6.35
C ILE A 12 1.28 -10.09 4.91
N ILE A 13 1.09 -10.99 3.94
CA ILE A 13 1.32 -10.72 2.52
C ILE A 13 0.37 -9.62 2.03
N GLU A 14 -0.93 -9.73 2.32
CA GLU A 14 -1.95 -8.74 1.92
C GLU A 14 -1.60 -7.35 2.46
N LEU A 15 -1.32 -7.24 3.75
CA LEU A 15 -1.01 -5.96 4.38
C LEU A 15 0.33 -5.36 3.89
N ASN A 16 1.33 -6.20 3.59
CA ASN A 16 2.57 -5.75 2.97
C ASN A 16 2.33 -5.23 1.55
N SER A 17 1.50 -5.93 0.76
CA SER A 17 1.23 -5.57 -0.64
C SER A 17 0.55 -4.20 -0.80
N ILE A 18 -0.26 -3.78 0.18
CA ILE A 18 -0.89 -2.45 0.19
C ILE A 18 0.01 -1.34 0.76
N GLY A 19 1.28 -1.64 1.06
CA GLY A 19 2.28 -0.64 1.45
C GLY A 19 2.34 -0.33 2.95
N LEU A 20 1.80 -1.18 3.83
CA LEU A 20 1.94 -0.96 5.28
C LEU A 20 3.35 -1.27 5.77
N SER A 21 3.86 -0.46 6.69
CA SER A 21 5.13 -0.73 7.37
C SER A 21 5.04 -1.98 8.24
N LEU A 22 6.18 -2.61 8.51
CA LEU A 22 6.28 -3.75 9.43
C LEU A 22 5.65 -3.48 10.80
N SER A 23 5.81 -2.24 11.32
CA SER A 23 5.15 -1.80 12.56
C SER A 23 3.64 -1.74 12.41
N GLY A 24 3.13 -1.11 11.35
CA GLY A 24 1.69 -1.00 11.11
C GLY A 24 1.02 -2.35 10.86
N ILE A 25 1.74 -3.33 10.29
CA ILE A 25 1.29 -4.72 10.16
C ILE A 25 1.27 -5.38 11.54
N GLY A 26 2.35 -5.25 12.32
CA GLY A 26 2.46 -5.83 13.65
C GLY A 26 1.35 -5.38 14.60
N ASP A 27 1.06 -4.09 14.62
CA ASP A 27 -0.02 -3.50 15.44
C ASP A 27 -1.40 -4.05 15.06
N ARG A 28 -1.65 -4.28 13.76
CA ARG A 28 -2.94 -4.81 13.26
C ARG A 28 -3.14 -6.29 13.54
N LEU A 29 -2.03 -7.05 13.54
CA LEU A 29 -2.06 -8.51 13.68
C LEU A 29 -1.66 -8.97 15.10
N ASP A 30 -1.45 -8.04 16.03
CA ASP A 30 -1.00 -8.30 17.41
C ASP A 30 0.26 -9.19 17.47
N ILE A 31 1.23 -8.86 16.62
CA ILE A 31 2.54 -9.52 16.55
C ILE A 31 3.67 -8.49 16.47
N HIS A 32 4.85 -8.87 16.95
CA HIS A 32 6.00 -7.97 16.92
C HIS A 32 6.46 -7.69 15.47
N PRO A 33 6.91 -6.47 15.11
CA PRO A 33 7.33 -6.12 13.75
C PRO A 33 8.48 -6.99 13.22
N THR A 34 9.37 -7.45 14.09
CA THR A 34 10.45 -8.39 13.70
C THR A 34 9.89 -9.75 13.29
N THR A 35 8.78 -10.19 13.88
CA THR A 35 8.07 -11.42 13.46
C THR A 35 7.52 -11.25 12.05
N VAL A 36 6.98 -10.08 11.71
CA VAL A 36 6.53 -9.76 10.34
C VAL A 36 7.70 -9.86 9.36
N ALA A 37 8.82 -9.20 9.67
CA ALA A 37 10.02 -9.21 8.82
C ALA A 37 10.58 -10.62 8.59
N GLN A 38 10.65 -11.43 9.65
CA GLN A 38 11.12 -12.81 9.57
C GLN A 38 10.20 -13.68 8.70
N ARG A 39 8.89 -13.51 8.82
CA ARG A 39 7.91 -14.29 8.04
C ARG A 39 7.97 -13.91 6.56
N LEU A 40 8.02 -12.61 6.24
CA LEU A 40 8.24 -12.15 4.86
C LEU A 40 9.55 -12.72 4.27
N LYS A 41 10.64 -12.70 5.03
CA LYS A 41 11.92 -13.29 4.61
C LYS A 41 11.83 -14.78 4.33
N VAL A 42 11.15 -15.57 5.18
CA VAL A 42 10.94 -17.01 4.96
C VAL A 42 10.11 -17.27 3.70
N LEU A 43 9.18 -16.37 3.38
CA LEU A 43 8.34 -16.43 2.18
C LEU A 43 9.04 -15.89 0.91
N GLY A 44 10.25 -15.34 1.02
CA GLY A 44 10.96 -14.73 -0.11
C GLY A 44 10.33 -13.42 -0.61
N ILE A 45 9.64 -12.69 0.27
CA ILE A 45 8.95 -11.43 -0.05
C ILE A 45 9.67 -10.27 0.63
N ASP A 46 9.94 -9.21 -0.13
CA ASP A 46 10.54 -8.00 0.41
C ASP A 46 9.49 -7.16 1.18
N PRO A 47 9.89 -6.52 2.30
CA PRO A 47 9.05 -5.53 2.97
C PRO A 47 8.64 -4.40 2.03
N ALA A 48 7.42 -3.89 2.21
CA ALA A 48 6.92 -2.74 1.49
C ALA A 48 7.89 -1.54 1.55
N ASP A 49 8.11 -0.89 0.41
CA ASP A 49 8.87 0.36 0.40
C ASP A 49 8.01 1.50 0.97
N THR A 50 8.38 1.94 2.16
CA THR A 50 7.72 3.03 2.89
C THR A 50 8.60 4.28 2.98
N ARG A 51 9.72 4.30 2.23
CA ARG A 51 10.73 5.36 2.28
C ARG A 51 10.30 6.59 1.50
N ARG A 52 11.01 7.70 1.75
CA ARG A 52 10.77 8.99 1.09
C ARG A 52 10.91 8.93 -0.44
N ALA A 53 11.74 8.02 -0.96
CA ALA A 53 11.96 7.81 -2.40
C ALA A 53 10.76 7.17 -3.13
N PHE A 54 9.74 6.67 -2.42
CA PHE A 54 8.58 6.03 -3.05
C PHE A 54 7.95 6.89 -4.16
N MET A 55 7.79 8.19 -3.92
CA MET A 55 7.23 9.08 -4.94
C MET A 55 8.24 9.46 -6.03
N GLU A 56 9.53 9.45 -5.74
CA GLU A 56 10.59 9.65 -6.74
C GLU A 56 10.55 8.49 -7.75
N ASP A 57 10.54 7.25 -7.24
CA ASP A 57 10.47 6.03 -8.06
C ASP A 57 9.21 5.96 -8.93
N ILE A 58 8.07 6.46 -8.42
CA ILE A 58 6.84 6.57 -9.22
C ILE A 58 6.99 7.66 -10.28
N PHE A 59 7.43 8.86 -9.87
CA PHE A 59 7.48 10.03 -10.73
C PHE A 59 8.42 9.83 -11.92
N GLU A 60 9.59 9.22 -11.69
CA GLU A 60 10.58 8.91 -12.73
C GLU A 60 10.07 7.90 -13.77
N LYS A 61 9.09 7.06 -13.41
CA LYS A 61 8.48 6.08 -14.32
C LYS A 61 7.32 6.65 -15.13
N LEU A 62 6.84 7.85 -14.80
CA LEU A 62 5.80 8.54 -15.55
C LEU A 62 6.38 9.21 -16.81
N THR A 63 5.57 9.32 -17.86
CA THR A 63 5.93 10.14 -19.02
C THR A 63 5.93 11.62 -18.63
N LEU A 64 6.62 12.48 -19.39
CA LEU A 64 6.63 13.92 -19.14
C LEU A 64 5.22 14.51 -19.05
N GLN A 65 4.31 14.09 -19.94
CA GLN A 65 2.92 14.52 -19.92
C GLN A 65 2.19 14.12 -18.62
N GLN A 66 2.47 12.92 -18.11
CA GLN A 66 1.88 12.44 -16.84
C GLN A 66 2.47 13.17 -15.64
N GLN A 67 3.76 13.50 -15.66
CA GLN A 67 4.42 14.31 -14.64
C GLN A 67 3.84 15.73 -14.57
N ASP A 68 3.66 16.38 -15.73
CA ASP A 68 3.04 17.70 -15.82
C ASP A 68 1.61 17.68 -15.30
N TRP A 69 0.83 16.66 -15.70
CA TRP A 69 -0.52 16.48 -15.22
C TRP A 69 -0.56 16.29 -13.70
N LEU A 70 0.24 15.39 -13.13
CA LEU A 70 0.29 15.14 -11.69
C LEU A 70 0.64 16.43 -10.92
N THR A 71 1.62 17.19 -11.41
CA THR A 71 2.02 18.46 -10.83
C THR A 71 0.86 19.47 -10.84
N SER A 72 0.10 19.54 -11.93
CA SER A 72 -1.08 20.41 -12.03
C SER A 72 -2.21 20.03 -11.06
N GLN A 73 -2.35 18.75 -10.70
CA GLN A 73 -3.37 18.28 -9.75
C GLN A 73 -3.02 18.67 -8.30
N LEU A 74 -1.73 18.67 -7.96
CA LEU A 74 -1.23 18.86 -6.60
C LEU A 74 -0.89 20.32 -6.27
N SER A 75 -0.64 21.15 -7.28
CA SER A 75 -0.25 22.56 -7.14
C SER A 75 -1.27 23.43 -6.37
N ALA A 76 -2.53 22.98 -6.26
CA ALA A 76 -3.60 23.64 -5.52
C ALA A 76 -3.58 23.36 -3.99
N GLY A 77 -2.42 23.03 -3.41
CA GLY A 77 -2.28 22.75 -1.98
C GLY A 77 -2.79 21.37 -1.54
N ARG A 78 -3.02 20.44 -2.49
CA ARG A 78 -3.37 19.06 -2.19
C ARG A 78 -2.11 18.22 -2.02
N SER A 79 -2.05 17.43 -0.96
CA SER A 79 -0.95 16.49 -0.77
C SER A 79 -1.13 15.27 -1.68
N VAL A 80 -0.01 14.62 -2.05
CA VAL A 80 -0.03 13.32 -2.74
C VAL A 80 -0.86 12.30 -1.97
N LYS A 81 -0.82 12.34 -0.63
CA LYS A 81 -1.59 11.41 0.22
C LYS A 81 -3.09 11.57 0.02
N ASP A 82 -3.58 12.80 -0.06
CA ASP A 82 -5.00 13.08 -0.30
C ASP A 82 -5.40 12.69 -1.71
N PHE A 83 -4.52 12.92 -2.68
CA PHE A 83 -4.73 12.54 -4.06
C PHE A 83 -4.85 11.02 -4.23
N VAL A 84 -3.91 10.24 -3.68
CA VAL A 84 -3.97 8.76 -3.71
C VAL A 84 -5.22 8.24 -3.02
N ARG A 85 -5.61 8.82 -1.86
CA ARG A 85 -6.86 8.46 -1.19
C ARG A 85 -8.07 8.68 -2.08
N LEU A 86 -8.13 9.82 -2.77
CA LEU A 86 -9.22 10.16 -3.69
C LEU A 86 -9.29 9.17 -4.86
N LEU A 87 -8.14 8.82 -5.45
CA LEU A 87 -8.08 7.83 -6.54
C LEU A 87 -8.65 6.47 -6.11
N ILE A 88 -8.27 5.98 -4.92
CA ILE A 88 -8.78 4.71 -4.38
C ILE A 88 -10.30 4.75 -4.21
N VAL A 89 -10.83 5.84 -3.63
CA VAL A 89 -12.29 5.99 -3.42
C VAL A 89 -13.03 6.06 -4.75
N ASN A 90 -12.52 6.83 -5.72
CA ASN A 90 -13.14 6.98 -7.02
C ASN A 90 -13.17 5.65 -7.79
N GLU A 91 -12.08 4.89 -7.77
CA GLU A 91 -12.01 3.57 -8.40
C GLU A 91 -13.00 2.58 -7.76
N PHE A 92 -13.06 2.54 -6.42
CA PHE A 92 -14.04 1.71 -5.72
C PHE A 92 -15.48 2.04 -6.11
N VAL A 93 -15.83 3.34 -6.14
CA VAL A 93 -17.17 3.80 -6.55
C VAL A 93 -17.45 3.45 -8.02
N SER A 94 -16.46 3.62 -8.90
CA SER A 94 -16.56 3.30 -10.33
C SER A 94 -16.91 1.82 -10.52
N GLN A 95 -16.14 0.92 -9.89
CA GLN A 95 -16.38 -0.52 -9.99
C GLN A 95 -17.74 -0.95 -9.44
N LYS A 96 -18.19 -0.34 -8.34
CA LYS A 96 -19.53 -0.59 -7.78
C LYS A 96 -20.66 -0.15 -8.71
N ARG A 97 -20.48 0.93 -9.48
CA ARG A 97 -21.47 1.38 -10.48
C ARG A 97 -21.53 0.42 -11.67
N THR A 98 -20.40 -0.03 -12.20
CA THR A 98 -20.35 -1.01 -13.29
C THR A 98 -20.83 -2.40 -12.88
N GLY A 99 -20.68 -2.78 -11.60
CA GLY A 99 -21.18 -4.04 -11.06
C GLY A 99 -22.68 -4.09 -10.73
N LEU A 100 -23.40 -2.96 -10.84
CA LEU A 100 -24.86 -2.87 -10.67
C LEU A 100 -25.63 -2.90 -12.00
N SER A 101 -24.93 -3.10 -13.12
CA SER A 101 -25.51 -3.21 -14.48
C SER A 101 -25.47 -4.64 -15.04
N GLY A 102 -25.27 -5.65 -14.19
CA GLY A 102 -25.25 -7.07 -14.55
C GLY A 102 -26.23 -7.89 -13.71
#